data_AF-A0A176Z9T2-F1
#
_entry.id   AF-A0A176Z9T2-F1
#
_cell.length_a   1.000
_cell.length_b   1.000
_cell.length_c   1.000
_cell.angle_alpha   90.00
_cell.angle_beta   90.00
_cell.angle_gamma   90.00
#
_symmetry.space_group_name_H-M   'P 1'
#
loop_
_entity.id
_entity.type
_entity.pdbx_description
1 polymer ?
#
loop_
_entity_poly.entity_id
_entity_poly.type
_entity_poly.pdbx_seq_one_letter_code
_entity_poly.pdbx_strand_id
1 'polypeptide(L)' 'MWTTNDVALNDDVIALPEVMVESANADLGCTFKPIFDMVWNAFGYQGSDKYDAHGNWIGAI' A
#
# COMPACT_ATOMS: atom_id res chain seq x y z
N MET A 1 3.54 -4.41 -20.11
CA MET A 1 2.45 -4.58 -19.14
C MET A 1 3.07 -4.64 -17.77
N TRP A 2 2.65 -3.79 -16.84
CA TRP A 2 3.15 -3.84 -15.46
C TRP A 2 2.52 -5.04 -14.76
N THR A 3 3.34 -5.90 -14.16
CA THR A 3 2.89 -7.14 -13.53
C THR A 3 3.59 -7.35 -12.19
N THR A 4 2.84 -7.76 -11.16
CA THR A 4 3.38 -8.26 -9.88
C THR A 4 2.86 -9.67 -9.65
N ASN A 5 3.75 -10.65 -9.42
CA ASN A 5 3.39 -12.07 -9.26
C ASN A 5 2.43 -12.58 -10.36
N ASP A 6 2.73 -12.24 -11.62
CA ASP A 6 1.91 -12.57 -12.80
C ASP A 6 0.50 -11.95 -12.85
N VAL A 7 0.16 -11.05 -11.91
CA VAL A 7 -1.08 -10.28 -11.95
C VAL A 7 -0.83 -8.95 -12.65
N ALA A 8 -1.61 -8.70 -13.73
CA ALA A 8 -1.60 -7.44 -14.43
C ALA A 8 -2.38 -6.38 -13.63
N LEU A 9 -1.92 -5.14 -13.71
CA LEU A 9 -2.67 -4.00 -13.20
C LEU A 9 -4.02 -3.90 -13.95
N ASN A 10 -5.13 -3.83 -13.22
CA ASN A 10 -6.46 -3.77 -13.85
C ASN A 10 -6.71 -2.46 -14.59
N ASP A 11 -6.18 -1.35 -14.05
CA ASP A 11 -6.30 0.00 -14.63
C ASP A 11 -4.92 0.55 -14.99
N ASP A 12 -4.74 1.12 -16.18
CA ASP A 12 -3.45 1.69 -16.59
C ASP A 12 -2.99 2.89 -15.73
N VAL A 13 -3.93 3.53 -15.02
CA VAL A 13 -3.69 4.67 -14.13
C VAL A 13 -4.52 4.50 -12.86
N ILE A 14 -3.88 4.66 -11.70
CA ILE A 14 -4.56 4.65 -10.40
C ILE A 14 -4.34 5.97 -9.66
N ALA A 15 -5.41 6.51 -9.09
CA ALA A 15 -5.33 7.68 -8.23
C ALA A 15 -4.99 7.24 -6.80
N LEU A 16 -3.87 7.74 -6.28
CA LEU A 16 -3.44 7.44 -4.92
C LEU A 16 -4.06 8.43 -3.93
N PRO A 17 -4.40 7.99 -2.71
CA PRO A 17 -4.84 8.90 -1.65
C PRO A 17 -3.68 9.82 -1.23
N GLU A 18 -4.03 11.05 -0.85
CA GLU A 18 -3.07 11.97 -0.24
C GLU A 18 -2.88 11.62 1.24
N VAL A 19 -1.63 11.67 1.70
CA VAL A 19 -1.26 11.42 3.10
C VAL A 19 -0.30 12.52 3.55
N MET A 20 -0.61 13.14 4.68
CA MET A 20 0.21 14.19 5.28
C MET A 20 0.94 13.67 6.52
N VAL A 21 2.24 13.93 6.60
CA VAL A 21 3.09 13.56 7.74
C VAL A 21 3.44 14.82 8.53
N GLU A 22 2.89 14.95 9.73
CA GLU A 22 3.04 16.16 10.56
C GLU A 22 4.13 16.04 11.64
N SER A 23 4.74 14.86 11.78
CA SER A 23 5.70 14.56 12.84
C SER A 23 6.90 13.77 12.32
N ALA A 24 8.09 14.14 12.79
CA ALA A 24 9.32 13.38 12.55
C ALA A 24 9.30 11.99 13.21
N ASN A 25 8.46 11.80 14.23
CA ASN A 25 8.29 10.52 14.92
C ASN A 25 7.07 9.75 14.41
N ALA A 26 6.47 10.17 13.29
CA ALA A 26 5.35 9.44 12.71
C ALA A 26 5.78 8.02 12.32
N ASP A 27 4.91 7.04 12.59
CA ASP A 27 5.07 5.70 12.04
C ASP A 27 4.72 5.75 10.55
N LEU A 28 5.75 5.89 9.72
CA LEU A 28 5.61 5.99 8.27
C LEU A 28 4.98 4.74 7.65
N GLY A 29 5.25 3.56 8.23
CA GLY A 29 4.68 2.30 7.75
C GLY A 29 3.16 2.31 7.86
N CYS A 30 2.65 2.68 9.03
CA CYS A 30 1.21 2.85 9.24
C CYS A 30 0.64 4.03 8.43
N THR A 31 1.36 5.15 8.38
CA THR A 31 0.90 6.38 7.73
C THR A 31 0.67 6.18 6.23
N PHE A 32 1.57 5.45 5.56
CA PHE A 32 1.44 5.18 4.12
C PHE A 32 0.52 4.00 3.76
N LYS A 33 -0.07 3.32 4.75
CA LYS A 33 -0.95 2.16 4.50
C LYS A 33 -2.06 2.43 3.46
N PRO A 34 -2.78 3.57 3.47
CA PRO A 34 -3.83 3.83 2.47
C PRO A 34 -3.31 3.86 1.03
N ILE A 35 -2.08 4.34 0.83
CA ILE A 35 -1.43 4.37 -0.49
C ILE A 35 -1.14 2.94 -0.95
N PHE A 36 -0.55 2.12 -0.08
CA PHE A 36 -0.24 0.73 -0.42
C PHE A 36 -1.49 -0.13 -0.59
N ASP A 37 -2.52 0.06 0.23
CA ASP A 37 -3.81 -0.60 0.02
C ASP A 37 -4.37 -0.30 -1.38
N MET A 38 -4.31 0.96 -1.84
CA MET A 38 -4.76 1.32 -3.20
C MET A 38 -3.97 0.59 -4.29
N VAL A 39 -2.64 0.54 -4.16
CA VAL A 39 -1.78 -0.18 -5.11
C VAL A 39 -2.11 -1.68 -5.14
N TRP A 40 -2.23 -2.33 -3.99
CA TRP A 40 -2.54 -3.77 -3.93
C TRP A 40 -3.94 -4.07 -4.48
N ASN A 41 -4.95 -3.24 -4.15
CA ASN A 41 -6.30 -3.38 -4.69
C ASN A 41 -6.32 -3.26 -6.22
N ALA A 42 -5.48 -2.41 -6.81
CA ALA A 42 -5.38 -2.28 -8.26
C ALA A 42 -4.81 -3.52 -8.96
N PHE A 43 -4.02 -4.32 -8.25
CA PHE A 43 -3.57 -5.65 -8.67
C PHE A 43 -4.52 -6.77 -8.19
N GLY A 44 -5.74 -6.45 -7.75
CA GLY A 44 -6.74 -7.44 -7.35
C GLY A 44 -6.51 -8.09 -5.99
N TYR A 45 -5.58 -7.58 -5.17
CA TYR A 45 -5.36 -8.06 -3.80
C TYR A 45 -6.16 -7.25 -2.80
N GLN A 46 -6.68 -7.89 -1.75
CA GLN A 46 -7.41 -7.21 -0.68
C GLN A 46 -6.54 -6.22 0.12
N GLY A 47 -5.22 -6.42 0.14
CA GLY A 47 -4.24 -5.58 0.82
C GLY A 47 -2.85 -6.20 0.77
N SER A 48 -1.86 -5.48 1.32
CA SER A 48 -0.48 -5.96 1.40
C SER A 48 -0.26 -6.91 2.59
N ASP A 49 0.42 -8.03 2.36
CA ASP A 49 0.87 -8.98 3.41
C ASP A 49 1.96 -8.39 4.33
N LYS A 50 2.31 -7.11 4.14
CA LYS A 50 3.24 -6.38 5.00
C LYS A 50 2.55 -5.63 6.14
N TYR A 51 1.24 -5.78 6.29
CA TYR A 51 0.50 -5.28 7.44
C TYR A 51 -0.07 -6.44 8.26
N ASP A 52 -0.01 -6.32 9.59
CA ASP A 52 -0.74 -7.22 10.48
C ASP A 52 -2.26 -6.91 10.47
N ALA A 53 -3.03 -7.72 11.22
CA ALA A 53 -4.48 -7.54 11.34
C ALA A 53 -4.90 -6.21 11.98
N HIS A 54 -3.99 -5.49 12.63
CA HIS A 54 -4.22 -4.19 13.23
C HIS A 54 -3.76 -3.04 12.32
N GLY A 55 -3.20 -3.35 11.15
CA GLY A 55 -2.69 -2.35 10.21
C GLY A 55 -1.29 -1.85 10.56
N ASN A 56 -0.57 -2.52 11.48
CA ASN A 56 0.83 -2.20 11.75
C ASN A 56 1.72 -2.82 10.69
N TRP A 57 2.76 -2.08 10.27
CA TRP A 57 3.74 -2.59 9.34
C TRP A 57 4.58 -3.72 9.98
N ILE A 58 4.65 -4.87 9.31
CA ILE A 58 5.41 -6.06 9.74
C ILE A 58 6.58 -6.40 8.79
N GLY A 59 6.84 -5.57 7.78
CA GLY A 59 7.99 -5.74 6.91
C GLY A 59 9.30 -5.38 7.61
N ALA A 60 10.32 -6.24 7.50
CA ALA A 60 11.69 -5.79 7.74
C ALA A 60 12.08 -4.76 6.66
N ILE A 61 12.71 -3.66 7.09
CA ILE A 61 13.34 -2.67 6.22
C ILE A 61 14.64 -3.26 5.68
#